data_AF-A0A7X0UD05-F1
#
_entry.id   AF-A0A7X0UD05-F1
#
_cell.length_a   1.000
_cell.length_b   1.000
_cell.length_c   1.000
_cell.angle_alpha   90.00
_cell.angle_beta   90.00
_cell.angle_gamma   90.00
#
_symmetry.space_group_name_H-M   'P 1'
#
loop_
_entity.id
_entity.type
_entity.pdbx_description
1 polymer ?
#
loop_
_entity_poly.entity_id
_entity_poly.type
_entity_poly.pdbx_seq_one_letter_code
_entity_poly.pdbx_strand_id
1 'polypeptide(L)'
;MSPALQPIHTLTERVRLHGPQLLAGLPDPHDELMSLVWGPRFDREHAMGLLARQPEHAALTLPALLDAADRFDALHTGAKHRLRQLIVRHRALGGALDS
;
A
#
# COMPACT_ATOMS: atom_id res chain seq x y z
N MET A 1 -1.87 0.51 -23.97
CA MET A 1 -1.73 -0.02 -22.59
C MET A 1 -2.82 -1.06 -22.38
N SER A 2 -2.49 -2.24 -21.83
CA SER A 2 -3.50 -3.31 -21.64
C SER A 2 -4.54 -2.92 -20.58
N PRO A 3 -5.85 -3.01 -20.87
CA PRO A 3 -6.91 -2.58 -19.94
C PRO A 3 -6.91 -3.33 -18.61
N ALA A 4 -6.33 -4.53 -18.55
CA ALA A 4 -6.16 -5.31 -17.33
C ALA A 4 -5.18 -4.71 -16.30
N LEU A 5 -4.32 -3.77 -16.71
CA LEU A 5 -3.28 -3.17 -15.84
C LEU A 5 -3.69 -1.82 -15.24
N GLN A 6 -4.74 -1.18 -15.76
CA GLN A 6 -5.22 0.12 -15.26
C GLN A 6 -5.56 0.12 -13.77
N PRO A 7 -6.26 -0.89 -13.21
CA PRO A 7 -6.63 -0.88 -11.79
C PRO A 7 -5.42 -0.89 -10.85
N ILE A 8 -4.36 -1.62 -11.24
CA ILE A 8 -3.12 -1.70 -10.46
C ILE A 8 -2.37 -0.38 -10.55
N HIS A 9 -2.27 0.22 -11.75
CA HIS A 9 -1.56 1.49 -11.95
C HIS A 9 -2.10 2.59 -11.03
N THR A 10 -3.43 2.76 -11.03
CA THR A 10 -4.12 3.76 -10.20
C THR A 10 -3.93 3.51 -8.70
N LEU A 11 -3.82 2.24 -8.30
CA LEU A 11 -3.58 1.88 -6.90
C LEU A 11 -2.12 2.19 -6.51
N THR A 12 -1.14 1.85 -7.37
CA THR A 12 0.26 2.20 -7.14
C THR A 12 0.53 3.70 -7.12
N GLU A 13 -0.16 4.52 -7.94
CA GLU A 13 -0.01 5.98 -7.91
C GLU A 13 -0.45 6.60 -6.58
N ARG A 14 -1.59 6.19 -6.03
CA ARG A 14 -2.06 6.69 -4.72
C ARG A 14 -1.17 6.23 -3.58
N VAL A 15 -0.72 4.98 -3.63
CA VAL A 15 0.24 4.46 -2.64
C VAL A 15 1.57 5.23 -2.73
N ARG A 16 2.04 5.63 -3.93
CA ARG A 16 3.23 6.49 -4.05
C ARG A 16 3.00 7.90 -3.50
N LEU A 17 1.78 8.43 -3.64
CA LEU A 17 1.46 9.79 -3.19
C LEU A 17 1.33 9.88 -1.67
N HIS A 18 0.68 8.90 -1.02
CA HIS A 18 0.36 8.96 0.41
C HIS A 18 1.10 7.92 1.27
N GLY A 19 1.61 6.86 0.65
CA GLY A 19 2.34 5.79 1.34
C GLY A 19 3.60 6.27 2.06
N PRO A 20 4.44 7.15 1.47
CA PRO A 20 5.60 7.69 2.18
C PRO A 20 5.22 8.44 3.45
N GLN A 21 4.09 9.16 3.48
CA GLN A 21 3.64 9.89 4.68
C GLN A 21 3.09 8.95 5.74
N LEU A 22 2.38 7.89 5.34
CA LEU A 22 1.83 6.89 6.26
C LEU A 22 2.92 5.97 6.84
N LEU A 23 3.95 5.66 6.04
CA LEU A 23 5.01 4.71 6.39
C LEU A 23 6.32 5.39 6.82
N ALA A 24 6.37 6.73 6.83
CA ALA A 24 7.53 7.49 7.27
C ALA A 24 7.89 7.17 8.73
N GLY A 25 9.18 6.96 8.98
CA GLY A 25 9.71 6.69 10.31
C GLY A 25 9.45 5.27 10.82
N LEU A 26 8.87 4.39 10.01
CA LEU A 26 8.75 2.96 10.34
C LEU A 26 10.07 2.24 10.02
N PRO A 27 10.47 1.27 10.86
CA PRO A 27 11.72 0.54 10.67
C PRO A 27 11.71 -0.33 9.40
N ASP A 28 10.55 -0.86 8.99
CA ASP A 28 10.39 -1.59 7.73
C ASP A 28 9.07 -1.21 7.02
N PRO A 29 9.09 -0.15 6.19
CA PRO A 29 7.91 0.30 5.43
C PRO A 29 7.32 -0.77 4.50
N HIS A 30 8.14 -1.67 3.97
CA HIS A 30 7.68 -2.68 3.01
C HIS A 30 6.96 -3.83 3.70
N ASP A 31 7.40 -4.24 4.88
CA ASP A 31 6.70 -5.27 5.68
C ASP A 31 5.37 -4.76 6.24
N GLU A 32 5.31 -3.48 6.63
CA GLU A 32 4.07 -2.85 7.03
C GLU A 32 3.08 -2.77 5.87
N LEU A 33 3.56 -2.37 4.68
CA LEU A 33 2.74 -2.36 3.46
C LEU A 33 2.29 -3.77 3.06
N MET A 34 3.14 -4.79 3.20
CA MET A 34 2.78 -6.18 2.92
C MET A 34 1.70 -6.69 3.88
N SER A 35 1.80 -6.35 5.17
CA SER A 35 0.83 -6.74 6.20
C SER A 35 -0.58 -6.23 5.86
N LEU A 36 -0.69 -4.99 5.37
CA LEU A 36 -1.97 -4.41 4.93
C LEU A 36 -2.69 -5.18 3.83
N VAL A 37 -1.95 -5.88 2.98
CA VAL A 37 -2.48 -6.56 1.78
C VAL A 37 -2.30 -8.08 1.82
N TRP A 38 -1.86 -8.63 2.94
CA TRP A 38 -1.59 -10.07 3.07
C TRP A 38 -2.86 -10.90 2.90
N GLY A 39 -3.94 -10.45 3.55
CA GLY A 39 -5.24 -11.12 3.54
C GLY A 39 -6.00 -11.03 2.20
N PRO A 40 -7.15 -11.70 2.10
CA PRO A 40 -8.06 -11.58 0.95
C PRO A 40 -8.71 -10.20 0.84
N ARG A 41 -8.72 -9.45 1.96
CA ARG A 41 -9.21 -8.07 2.08
C ARG A 41 -8.10 -7.19 2.66
N PHE A 42 -8.22 -5.89 2.44
CA PHE A 42 -7.30 -4.91 3.00
C PHE A 42 -7.47 -4.85 4.51
N ASP A 43 -6.36 -4.91 5.24
CA ASP A 43 -6.35 -4.84 6.70
C ASP A 43 -6.53 -3.39 7.17
N ARG A 44 -7.81 -2.98 7.31
CA ARG A 44 -8.18 -1.65 7.76
C ARG A 44 -7.82 -1.42 9.23
N GLU A 45 -7.85 -2.47 10.05
CA GLU A 45 -7.52 -2.36 11.47
C GLU A 45 -6.04 -1.98 11.64
N HIS A 46 -5.16 -2.73 10.98
CA HIS A 46 -3.74 -2.43 10.96
C HIS A 46 -3.45 -1.04 10.38
N ALA A 47 -4.14 -0.67 9.30
CA ALA A 47 -4.01 0.64 8.68
C ALA A 47 -4.40 1.80 9.61
N MET A 48 -5.48 1.64 10.38
CA MET A 48 -5.89 2.62 11.38
C MET A 48 -4.90 2.69 12.55
N GLY A 49 -4.28 1.56 12.92
CA GLY A 49 -3.18 1.53 13.89
C GLY A 49 -1.98 2.35 13.43
N LEU A 50 -1.59 2.24 12.16
CA LEU A 50 -0.54 3.06 11.56
C LEU A 50 -0.93 4.55 11.53
N LEU A 51 -2.17 4.85 11.15
CA LEU A 51 -2.68 6.23 11.09
C LEU A 51 -2.70 6.90 12.47
N ALA A 52 -3.07 6.16 13.52
CA ALA A 52 -3.09 6.65 14.88
C ALA A 52 -1.69 7.06 15.40
N ARG A 53 -0.62 6.52 14.82
CA ARG A 53 0.77 6.90 15.12
C ARG A 53 1.20 8.20 14.46
N GLN A 54 0.43 8.70 13.48
CA GLN A 54 0.70 9.92 12.71
C GLN A 54 -0.53 10.85 12.72
N PRO A 55 -0.99 11.31 13.91
CA PRO A 55 -2.26 12.04 14.06
C PRO A 55 -2.28 13.35 13.27
N GLU A 56 -1.12 13.97 13.05
CA GLU A 56 -0.94 15.23 12.32
C GLU A 56 -1.36 15.13 10.86
N HIS A 57 -1.22 13.94 10.26
CA HIS A 57 -1.57 13.67 8.86
C HIS A 57 -2.87 12.88 8.72
N ALA A 58 -3.45 12.41 9.84
CA ALA A 58 -4.54 11.46 9.83
C ALA A 58 -5.77 11.95 9.05
N ALA A 59 -6.15 13.22 9.22
CA ALA A 59 -7.30 13.81 8.54
C ALA A 59 -7.16 13.84 7.02
N LEU A 60 -5.94 14.04 6.51
CA LEU A 60 -5.66 14.10 5.06
C LEU A 60 -5.48 12.69 4.48
N THR A 61 -4.90 11.77 5.24
CA THR A 61 -4.56 10.43 4.77
C THR A 61 -5.74 9.46 4.88
N LEU A 62 -6.66 9.65 5.82
CA LEU A 62 -7.79 8.73 6.06
C LEU A 62 -8.67 8.50 4.81
N PRO A 63 -9.12 9.54 4.06
CA PRO A 63 -9.96 9.30 2.88
C PRO A 63 -9.23 8.52 1.78
N ALA A 64 -7.94 8.81 1.57
CA ALA A 64 -7.12 8.11 0.59
C ALA A 64 -6.89 6.65 0.99
N LEU A 65 -6.73 6.39 2.29
CA LEU A 65 -6.56 5.06 2.85
C LEU A 65 -7.81 4.19 2.67
N LEU A 66 -8.99 4.74 2.97
CA LEU A 66 -10.26 4.02 2.80
C LEU A 66 -10.53 3.69 1.33
N ASP A 67 -10.31 4.65 0.43
CA ASP A 67 -10.46 4.41 -1.00
C ASP A 67 -9.45 3.36 -1.53
N ALA A 68 -8.21 3.36 -1.04
CA ALA A 68 -7.23 2.31 -1.37
C ALA A 68 -7.69 0.93 -0.89
N ALA A 69 -8.27 0.85 0.32
CA ALA A 69 -8.80 -0.38 0.88
C ALA A 69 -9.96 -0.93 0.05
N ASP A 70 -10.89 -0.08 -0.37
CA ASP A 70 -12.05 -0.47 -1.20
C ASP A 70 -11.61 -0.98 -2.58
N ARG A 71 -10.64 -0.30 -3.20
CA ARG A 71 -10.07 -0.74 -4.48
C ARG A 71 -9.34 -2.06 -4.37
N PHE A 72 -8.54 -2.24 -3.30
CA PHE A 72 -7.87 -3.51 -3.06
C PHE A 72 -8.89 -4.64 -2.89
N ASP A 73 -9.94 -4.42 -2.09
CA ASP A 73 -10.99 -5.42 -1.88
C ASP A 73 -11.64 -5.85 -3.19
N ALA A 74 -11.87 -4.90 -4.12
CA ALA A 74 -12.43 -5.14 -5.44
C ALA A 74 -11.48 -5.83 -6.45
N LEU A 75 -10.18 -5.93 -6.15
CA LEU A 75 -9.24 -6.64 -7.03
C LEU A 75 -9.53 -8.14 -7.07
N HIS A 76 -9.46 -8.73 -8.26
CA HIS A 76 -9.44 -10.18 -8.41
C HIS A 76 -8.14 -10.77 -7.85
N THR A 77 -8.15 -12.06 -7.51
CA THR A 77 -7.03 -12.75 -6.84
C THR A 77 -5.69 -12.60 -7.57
N GLY A 78 -5.70 -12.69 -8.91
CA GLY A 78 -4.50 -12.50 -9.73
C GLY A 78 -3.89 -11.10 -9.60
N ALA A 79 -4.71 -10.04 -9.52
CA ALA A 79 -4.23 -8.68 -9.32
C ALA A 79 -3.70 -8.47 -7.90
N LYS A 80 -4.35 -9.05 -6.87
CA LYS A 80 -3.85 -9.04 -5.48
C LYS A 80 -2.47 -9.71 -5.38
N HIS A 81 -2.31 -10.88 -6.00
CA HIS A 81 -1.01 -11.56 -6.05
C HIS A 81 0.06 -10.72 -6.77
N ARG A 82 -0.30 -10.09 -7.89
CA ARG A 82 0.61 -9.22 -8.62
C ARG A 82 1.04 -8.00 -7.80
N LEU A 83 0.12 -7.39 -7.05
CA LEU A 83 0.44 -6.28 -6.16
C LEU A 83 1.49 -6.67 -5.11
N ARG A 84 1.33 -7.83 -4.47
CA ARG A 84 2.31 -8.35 -3.49
C ARG A 84 3.69 -8.56 -4.12
N GLN A 85 3.75 -9.12 -5.32
CA GLN A 85 5.01 -9.26 -6.06
C GLN A 85 5.69 -7.92 -6.34
N LEU A 86 4.90 -6.87 -6.65
CA LEU A 86 5.45 -5.54 -6.89
C LEU A 86 6.05 -4.94 -5.61
N ILE A 87 5.42 -5.15 -4.44
CA ILE A 87 5.96 -4.70 -3.14
C ILE A 87 7.29 -5.39 -2.86
N VAL A 88 7.36 -6.72 -2.99
CA VAL A 88 8.60 -7.49 -2.78
C VAL A 88 9.70 -7.05 -3.75
N ARG A 89 9.36 -6.89 -5.04
CA ARG A 89 10.32 -6.42 -6.05
C ARG A 89 10.82 -5.02 -5.75
N HIS A 90 9.95 -4.12 -5.29
CA HIS A 90 10.35 -2.77 -4.92
C HIS A 90 11.30 -2.78 -3.71
N ARG A 91 11.05 -3.62 -2.70
CA ARG A 91 11.97 -3.80 -1.56
C ARG A 91 13.36 -4.24 -2.03
N ALA A 92 13.41 -5.24 -2.91
CA ALA A 92 14.67 -5.75 -3.46
C ALA A 92 15.44 -4.69 -4.29
N LEU A 93 14.72 -3.84 -5.04
CA LEU A 93 15.33 -2.76 -5.82
C LEU A 93 15.77 -1.57 -4.94
N GLY A 94 15.02 -1.25 -3.89
CA GLY A 94 15.37 -0.19 -2.94
C GLY A 94 16.61 -0.55 -2.12
N GLY A 95 16.66 -1.77 -1.56
CA GLY A 95 17.84 -2.23 -0.82
C GLY A 95 19.12 -2.34 -1.66
N ALA A 96 19.00 -2.46 -2.99
CA ALA A 96 20.14 -2.49 -3.90
C ALA A 96 20.72 -1.10 -4.24
N LEU A 97 20.01 -0.01 -3.92
CA LEU A 97 20.50 1.37 -4.07
C LEU A 97 21.12 1.90 -2.77
N ASP A 98 20.82 1.26 -1.63
CA ASP A 98 21.31 1.60 -0.30
C ASP A 98 22.51 0.71 0.15
N SER A 99 23.00 -0.17 -0.74
CA SER A 99 24.18 -1.05 -0.53
C SER A 99 25.35 -0.64 -1.43
#